data_AF-A0A1B0C5E8-F1
#
_entry.id   AF-A0A1B0C5E8-F1
#
_cell.length_a   1.000
_cell.length_b   1.000
_cell.length_c   1.000
_cell.angle_alpha   90.00
_cell.angle_beta   90.00
_cell.angle_gamma   90.00
#
_symmetry.space_group_name_H-M   'P 1'
#
loop_
_entity.id
_entity.type
_entity.pdbx_description
1 polymer ?
#
loop_
_entity_poly.entity_id
_entity_poly.type
_entity_poly.pdbx_seq_one_letter_code
_entity_poly.pdbx_strand_id
1 'polypeptide(L)'
;MEEMDITQQRAILMRKIRRRFMIKAYLLFIAFILYSVLQWVLVLTFPAIGNFLVSHEELSIGGLFMSLILMTVFVFVEGIRIAIPLNWLLTFIILEAVVIGTSRLLVMTCYGVMLASLIFVFVPMIICIVVGSLIKFIMYHAQTINGNRYAEMRTTDYLLAALILFVDFLVLYMVITHVMLIAWEGITKSPCTRTGRKDGPVSNPTPSVVVSTEAEDDDY
;
A
#
# COMPACT_ATOMS: atom_id res chain seq x y z
N MET A 1 -32.14 -41.77 0.52
CA MET A 1 -30.86 -41.83 -0.23
C MET A 1 -30.72 -40.61 -1.16
N GLU A 2 -31.77 -40.22 -1.87
CA GLU A 2 -31.82 -39.04 -2.76
C GLU A 2 -31.63 -37.70 -2.03
N GLU A 3 -32.21 -37.52 -0.83
CA GLU A 3 -32.10 -36.28 -0.06
C GLU A 3 -30.66 -35.96 0.42
N MET A 4 -29.86 -37.02 0.66
CA MET A 4 -28.46 -36.93 1.06
C MET A 4 -27.55 -36.55 -0.13
N ASP A 5 -27.90 -36.97 -1.34
CA ASP A 5 -27.17 -36.58 -2.56
C ASP A 5 -27.39 -35.09 -2.88
N ILE A 6 -28.63 -34.61 -2.77
CA ILE A 6 -28.97 -33.19 -3.01
C ILE A 6 -28.24 -32.26 -2.02
N THR A 7 -28.16 -32.62 -0.75
CA THR A 7 -27.45 -31.82 0.27
C THR A 7 -25.94 -31.81 0.01
N GLN A 8 -25.35 -32.95 -0.34
CA GLN A 8 -23.94 -33.04 -0.72
C GLN A 8 -23.62 -32.20 -1.96
N GLN A 9 -24.49 -32.24 -2.97
CA GLN A 9 -24.33 -31.50 -4.22
C GLN A 9 -24.43 -29.97 -4.01
N ARG A 10 -25.35 -29.51 -3.14
CA ARG A 10 -25.45 -28.11 -2.71
C ARG A 10 -24.20 -27.65 -1.95
N ALA A 11 -23.65 -28.48 -1.07
CA ALA A 11 -22.41 -28.17 -0.35
C ALA A 11 -21.20 -28.04 -1.29
N ILE A 12 -21.12 -28.87 -2.34
CA ILE A 12 -20.08 -28.77 -3.37
C ILE A 12 -20.26 -27.49 -4.22
N LEU A 13 -21.49 -27.16 -4.59
CA LEU A 13 -21.79 -25.95 -5.35
C LEU A 13 -21.42 -24.68 -4.57
N MET A 14 -21.79 -24.60 -3.29
CA MET A 14 -21.44 -23.50 -2.40
C MET A 14 -19.92 -23.30 -2.30
N ARG A 15 -19.14 -24.39 -2.22
CA ARG A 15 -17.66 -24.33 -2.25
C ARG A 15 -17.14 -23.73 -3.56
N LYS A 16 -17.68 -24.18 -4.70
CA LYS A 16 -17.28 -23.69 -6.03
C LYS A 16 -17.58 -22.20 -6.20
N ILE A 17 -18.75 -21.73 -5.77
CA ILE A 17 -19.15 -20.32 -5.84
C ILE A 17 -18.19 -19.44 -5.03
N ARG A 18 -17.89 -19.82 -3.79
CA ARG A 18 -16.97 -19.08 -2.91
C ARG A 18 -15.54 -19.07 -3.45
N ARG A 19 -15.05 -20.17 -4.03
CA ARG A 19 -13.73 -20.21 -4.68
C ARG A 19 -13.65 -19.24 -5.86
N ARG A 20 -14.68 -19.18 -6.70
CA ARG A 20 -14.73 -18.23 -7.83
C ARG A 20 -14.73 -16.78 -7.36
N PHE A 21 -15.47 -16.48 -6.29
CA PHE A 21 -15.44 -15.16 -5.65
C PHE A 21 -14.03 -14.79 -5.19
N MET A 22 -13.39 -15.67 -4.43
CA MET A 22 -12.03 -15.45 -3.92
C MET A 22 -11.01 -15.27 -5.04
N ILE A 23 -11.07 -16.09 -6.09
CA ILE A 23 -10.17 -15.98 -7.25
C ILE A 23 -10.34 -14.62 -7.93
N LYS A 24 -11.58 -14.16 -8.15
CA LYS A 24 -11.83 -12.84 -8.75
C LYS A 24 -11.26 -11.71 -7.89
N ALA A 25 -11.48 -11.74 -6.59
CA ALA A 25 -10.96 -10.73 -5.67
C ALA A 25 -9.43 -10.69 -5.66
N TYR A 26 -8.76 -11.85 -5.60
CA TYR A 26 -7.30 -11.90 -5.62
C TYR A 26 -6.71 -11.51 -6.98
N LEU A 27 -7.33 -11.89 -8.09
CA LEU A 27 -6.90 -11.44 -9.42
C LEU A 27 -7.01 -9.92 -9.57
N LEU A 28 -8.10 -9.31 -9.09
CA LEU A 28 -8.24 -7.85 -9.08
C LEU A 28 -7.23 -7.18 -8.16
N PHE A 29 -6.99 -7.74 -6.97
CA PHE A 29 -5.94 -7.24 -6.08
C PHE A 29 -4.57 -7.25 -6.77
N ILE A 30 -4.19 -8.36 -7.42
CA ILE A 30 -2.94 -8.43 -8.19
C ILE A 30 -2.94 -7.39 -9.31
N ALA A 31 -4.06 -7.21 -10.03
CA ALA A 31 -4.16 -6.19 -11.07
C ALA A 31 -3.97 -4.77 -10.52
N PHE A 32 -4.53 -4.44 -9.35
CA PHE A 32 -4.35 -3.14 -8.69
C PHE A 32 -2.91 -2.91 -8.23
N ILE A 33 -2.24 -3.94 -7.72
CA ILE A 33 -0.82 -3.89 -7.38
C ILE A 33 0.03 -3.62 -8.62
N LEU A 34 -0.19 -4.37 -9.70
CA LEU A 34 0.53 -4.17 -10.97
C LEU A 34 0.30 -2.78 -11.54
N TYR A 35 -0.94 -2.30 -11.49
CA TYR A 35 -1.29 -0.94 -11.89
C TYR A 35 -0.52 0.11 -11.08
N SER A 36 -0.48 -0.05 -9.76
CA SER A 36 0.21 0.88 -8.86
C SER A 36 1.71 0.89 -9.09
N VAL A 37 2.33 -0.29 -9.22
CA VAL A 37 3.75 -0.42 -9.53
C VAL A 37 4.06 0.22 -10.89
N LEU A 38 3.22 0.01 -11.90
CA LEU A 38 3.38 0.65 -13.20
C LEU A 38 3.34 2.18 -13.08
N GLN A 39 2.35 2.73 -12.36
CA GLN A 39 2.24 4.17 -12.14
C GLN A 39 3.41 4.74 -11.33
N TRP A 40 3.87 4.04 -10.30
CA TRP A 40 5.04 4.40 -9.52
C TRP A 40 6.33 4.39 -10.36
N VAL A 41 6.51 3.40 -11.24
CA VAL A 41 7.62 3.36 -12.18
C VAL A 41 7.57 4.56 -13.13
N LEU A 42 6.39 4.95 -13.62
CA LEU A 42 6.23 6.17 -14.44
C LEU A 42 6.64 7.42 -13.65
N VAL A 43 6.20 7.57 -12.39
CA VAL A 43 6.58 8.70 -11.52
C VAL A 43 8.09 8.76 -11.29
N LEU A 44 8.75 7.61 -11.11
CA LEU A 44 10.21 7.54 -10.94
C LEU A 44 10.99 7.79 -12.24
N THR A 45 10.43 7.40 -13.39
CA THR A 45 11.08 7.56 -14.69
C THR A 45 11.02 9.01 -15.18
N PHE A 46 9.93 9.71 -14.88
CA PHE A 46 9.70 11.09 -15.31
C PHE A 46 9.90 12.08 -14.14
N PRO A 47 11.10 12.67 -13.97
CA PRO A 47 11.38 13.57 -12.84
C PRO A 47 10.50 14.82 -12.83
N ALA A 48 9.93 15.23 -13.96
CA ALA A 48 8.95 16.30 -14.02
C ALA A 48 7.70 16.00 -13.16
N ILE A 49 7.22 14.76 -13.20
CA ILE A 49 6.05 14.31 -12.44
C ILE A 49 6.40 14.22 -10.95
N GLY A 50 7.56 13.62 -10.63
CA GLY A 50 8.04 13.54 -9.25
C GLY A 50 8.21 14.91 -8.61
N ASN A 51 8.84 15.87 -9.30
CA ASN A 51 9.02 17.23 -8.80
C ASN A 51 7.68 17.98 -8.65
N PHE A 52 6.72 17.74 -9.54
CA PHE A 52 5.38 18.32 -9.42
C PHE A 52 4.63 17.80 -8.18
N LEU A 53 4.74 16.49 -7.89
CA LEU A 53 4.16 15.86 -6.69
C LEU A 53 4.81 16.36 -5.40
N VAL A 54 6.12 16.65 -5.45
CA VAL A 54 6.87 17.23 -4.34
C VAL A 54 6.46 18.69 -4.11
N SER A 55 6.28 19.49 -5.18
CA SER A 55 5.92 20.90 -5.06
C SER A 55 4.47 21.11 -4.63
N HIS A 56 3.56 20.20 -4.99
CA HIS A 56 2.15 20.24 -4.60
C HIS A 56 1.84 19.16 -3.57
N GLU A 57 2.43 19.27 -2.38
CA GLU A 57 2.21 18.26 -1.33
C GLU A 57 0.75 18.15 -0.86
N GLU A 58 -0.01 19.22 -1.00
CA GLU A 58 -1.46 19.26 -0.75
C GLU A 58 -2.22 18.27 -1.62
N LEU A 59 -1.79 18.03 -2.87
CA LEU A 59 -2.44 17.07 -3.77
C LEU A 59 -2.26 15.63 -3.30
N SER A 60 -1.07 15.29 -2.80
CA SER A 60 -0.79 13.95 -2.29
C SER A 60 -1.48 13.70 -0.95
N ILE A 61 -1.38 14.65 -0.02
CA ILE A 61 -2.05 14.56 1.29
C ILE A 61 -3.57 14.55 1.10
N GLY A 62 -4.09 15.48 0.30
CA GLY A 62 -5.52 15.56 -0.05
C GLY A 62 -6.02 14.30 -0.74
N GLY A 63 -5.24 13.71 -1.65
CA GLY A 63 -5.56 12.45 -2.32
C GLY A 63 -5.71 11.28 -1.35
N LEU A 64 -4.82 11.16 -0.35
CA LEU A 64 -4.92 10.12 0.68
C LEU A 64 -6.15 10.31 1.56
N PHE A 65 -6.38 11.52 2.09
CA PHE A 65 -7.55 11.78 2.93
C PHE A 65 -8.86 11.59 2.15
N MET A 66 -8.91 12.07 0.90
CA MET A 66 -10.06 11.89 0.03
C MET A 66 -10.33 10.42 -0.24
N SER A 67 -9.28 9.63 -0.50
CA SER A 67 -9.41 8.18 -0.70
C SER A 67 -9.93 7.46 0.55
N LEU A 68 -9.44 7.81 1.75
CA LEU A 68 -9.93 7.23 3.02
C LEU A 68 -11.41 7.55 3.28
N ILE A 69 -11.82 8.80 3.04
CA ILE A 69 -13.22 9.22 3.20
C ILE A 69 -14.10 8.49 2.18
N LEU A 70 -13.71 8.50 0.90
CA LEU A 70 -14.44 7.80 -0.15
C LEU A 70 -14.53 6.30 0.12
N MET A 71 -13.45 5.69 0.62
CA MET A 71 -13.43 4.29 0.98
C MET A 71 -14.39 3.98 2.13
N THR A 72 -14.42 4.84 3.15
CA THR A 72 -15.36 4.72 4.28
C THR A 72 -16.81 4.80 3.79
N VAL A 73 -17.12 5.80 2.95
CA VAL A 73 -18.46 5.94 2.33
C VAL A 73 -18.79 4.72 1.47
N PHE A 74 -17.84 4.24 0.68
CA PHE A 74 -18.04 3.09 -0.21
C PHE A 74 -18.29 1.78 0.55
N VAL A 75 -17.70 1.61 1.74
CA VAL A 75 -17.97 0.48 2.65
C VAL A 75 -19.37 0.57 3.27
N PHE A 76 -19.80 1.74 3.74
CA PHE A 76 -21.09 1.88 4.44
C PHE A 76 -22.31 2.03 3.50
N VAL A 77 -22.14 2.62 2.32
CA VAL A 77 -23.25 2.90 1.40
C VAL A 77 -23.46 1.74 0.43
N GLU A 78 -24.24 0.76 0.86
CA GLU A 78 -24.63 -0.41 0.05
C GLU A 78 -25.32 -0.05 -1.26
N GLY A 79 -26.15 1.00 -1.26
CA GLY A 79 -26.94 1.40 -2.44
C GLY A 79 -26.10 1.78 -3.66
N ILE A 80 -24.92 2.35 -3.43
CA ILE A 80 -23.99 2.78 -4.48
C ILE A 80 -23.32 1.57 -5.16
N ARG A 81 -23.09 0.48 -4.41
CA ARG A 81 -22.39 -0.73 -4.89
C ARG A 81 -23.23 -1.60 -5.82
N ILE A 82 -24.56 -1.49 -5.72
CA ILE A 82 -25.51 -2.27 -6.53
C ILE A 82 -25.44 -1.85 -8.00
N ALA A 83 -25.19 -0.57 -8.27
CA ALA A 83 -25.02 -0.06 -9.62
C ALA A 83 -23.64 -0.43 -10.17
N ILE A 84 -23.59 -1.45 -11.04
CA ILE A 84 -22.36 -1.99 -11.64
C ILE A 84 -21.42 -0.91 -12.21
N PRO A 85 -21.86 0.05 -13.06
CA PRO A 85 -20.94 1.05 -13.62
C PRO A 85 -20.42 2.02 -12.55
N LEU A 86 -21.26 2.39 -11.59
CA LEU A 86 -20.90 3.32 -10.52
C LEU A 86 -19.89 2.70 -9.55
N ASN A 87 -20.06 1.41 -9.25
CA ASN A 87 -19.15 0.63 -8.42
C ASN A 87 -17.72 0.62 -9.00
N TRP A 88 -17.60 0.38 -10.30
CA TRP A 88 -16.32 0.44 -11.01
C TRP A 88 -15.74 1.86 -11.03
N LEU A 89 -16.56 2.87 -11.36
CA LEU A 89 -16.13 4.27 -11.39
C LEU A 89 -15.54 4.72 -10.05
N LEU A 90 -16.26 4.48 -8.94
CA LEU A 90 -15.80 4.85 -7.61
C LEU A 90 -14.53 4.12 -7.21
N THR A 91 -14.42 2.85 -7.57
CA THR A 91 -13.21 2.08 -7.28
C THR A 91 -12.02 2.64 -8.02
N PHE A 92 -12.16 3.01 -9.29
CA PHE A 92 -11.09 3.69 -10.02
C PHE A 92 -10.73 5.03 -9.37
N ILE A 93 -11.71 5.84 -8.95
CA ILE A 93 -11.45 7.12 -8.27
C ILE A 93 -10.68 6.89 -6.96
N ILE A 94 -11.10 5.93 -6.13
CA ILE A 94 -10.44 5.59 -4.86
C ILE A 94 -9.02 5.09 -5.12
N LEU A 95 -8.85 4.23 -6.13
CA LEU A 95 -7.59 3.64 -6.53
C LEU A 95 -6.61 4.71 -7.04
N GLU A 96 -7.03 5.60 -7.93
CA GLU A 96 -6.20 6.72 -8.38
C GLU A 96 -5.79 7.64 -7.22
N ALA A 97 -6.76 8.02 -6.38
CA ALA A 97 -6.51 8.92 -5.26
C ALA A 97 -5.49 8.33 -4.27
N VAL A 98 -5.58 7.03 -3.95
CA VAL A 98 -4.63 6.38 -3.04
C VAL A 98 -3.25 6.16 -3.70
N VAL A 99 -3.20 5.85 -5.00
CA VAL A 99 -1.92 5.64 -5.72
C VAL A 99 -1.17 6.96 -5.90
N ILE A 100 -1.87 8.04 -6.27
CA ILE A 100 -1.30 9.40 -6.31
C ILE A 100 -0.85 9.81 -4.91
N GLY A 101 -1.68 9.56 -3.89
CA GLY A 101 -1.34 9.81 -2.50
C GLY A 101 -0.05 9.13 -2.05
N THR A 102 0.11 7.84 -2.38
CA THR A 102 1.30 7.05 -2.03
C THR A 102 2.54 7.38 -2.86
N SER A 103 2.38 7.87 -4.09
CA SER A 103 3.49 8.18 -5.00
C SER A 103 4.46 9.25 -4.47
N ARG A 104 4.01 10.22 -3.65
CA ARG A 104 4.92 11.22 -3.03
C ARG A 104 5.89 10.57 -2.07
N LEU A 105 5.44 9.60 -1.27
CA LEU A 105 6.30 8.88 -0.33
C LEU A 105 7.44 8.17 -1.09
N LEU A 106 7.11 7.63 -2.26
CA LEU A 106 8.06 6.96 -3.15
C LEU A 106 9.19 7.91 -3.61
N VAL A 107 8.83 9.11 -4.09
CA VAL A 107 9.80 10.11 -4.60
C VAL A 107 10.71 10.64 -3.48
N MET A 108 10.18 10.71 -2.25
CA MET A 108 10.90 11.18 -1.07
C MET A 108 11.77 10.09 -0.40
N THR A 109 11.67 8.83 -0.83
CA THR A 109 12.37 7.70 -0.21
C THR A 109 13.56 7.26 -1.06
N CYS A 110 14.64 6.82 -0.42
CA CYS A 110 15.77 6.19 -1.11
C CYS A 110 15.36 4.90 -1.83
N TYR A 111 15.89 4.66 -3.04
CA TYR A 111 15.63 3.43 -3.80
C TYR A 111 15.88 2.14 -3.00
N GLY A 112 16.94 2.10 -2.19
CA GLY A 112 17.26 0.94 -1.34
C GLY A 112 16.20 0.68 -0.27
N VAL A 113 15.79 1.72 0.46
CA VAL A 113 14.73 1.63 1.49
C VAL A 113 13.38 1.30 0.86
N MET A 114 13.09 1.86 -0.30
CA MET A 114 11.87 1.59 -1.08
C MET A 114 11.76 0.13 -1.51
N LEU A 115 12.85 -0.45 -2.03
CA LEU A 115 12.86 -1.85 -2.46
C LEU A 115 12.80 -2.81 -1.24
N ALA A 116 13.54 -2.48 -0.18
CA ALA A 116 13.53 -3.25 1.05
C ALA A 116 12.15 -3.25 1.71
N SER A 117 11.48 -2.10 1.79
CA SER A 117 10.12 -1.99 2.34
C SER A 117 9.12 -2.76 1.49
N LEU A 118 9.25 -2.71 0.17
CA LEU A 118 8.38 -3.45 -0.74
C LEU A 118 8.50 -4.97 -0.50
N ILE A 119 9.71 -5.51 -0.46
CA ILE A 119 9.95 -6.94 -0.17
C ILE A 119 9.39 -7.31 1.21
N PHE A 120 9.67 -6.47 2.22
CA PHE A 120 9.23 -6.71 3.59
C PHE A 120 7.71 -6.68 3.76
N VAL A 121 6.97 -5.96 2.90
CA VAL A 121 5.50 -5.90 2.90
C VAL A 121 4.91 -7.07 2.11
N PHE A 122 5.54 -7.47 1.00
CA PHE A 122 5.06 -8.58 0.17
C PHE A 122 5.11 -9.92 0.90
N VAL A 123 6.17 -10.20 1.66
CA VAL A 123 6.32 -11.46 2.41
C VAL A 123 5.16 -11.71 3.41
N PRO A 124 4.87 -10.83 4.38
CA PRO A 124 3.77 -11.02 5.32
C PRO A 124 2.42 -11.02 4.61
N MET A 125 2.25 -10.28 3.50
CA MET A 125 1.01 -10.35 2.72
C MET A 125 0.79 -11.71 2.07
N ILE A 126 1.82 -12.31 1.48
CA ILE A 126 1.73 -13.68 0.96
C ILE A 126 1.41 -14.66 2.10
N ILE A 127 2.06 -14.49 3.25
CA ILE A 127 1.77 -15.31 4.44
C ILE A 127 0.32 -15.12 4.88
N CYS A 128 -0.20 -13.90 4.96
CA CYS A 128 -1.59 -13.62 5.33
C CYS A 128 -2.59 -14.17 4.31
N ILE A 129 -2.27 -14.15 3.01
CA ILE A 129 -3.11 -14.76 1.97
C ILE A 129 -3.10 -16.29 2.12
N VAL A 130 -1.93 -16.90 2.32
CA VAL A 130 -1.79 -18.36 2.51
C VAL A 130 -2.47 -18.79 3.81
N VAL A 131 -2.13 -18.19 4.93
CA VAL A 131 -2.75 -18.45 6.25
C VAL A 131 -4.25 -18.15 6.21
N GLY A 132 -4.68 -17.05 5.60
CA GLY A 132 -6.10 -16.72 5.43
C GLY A 132 -6.84 -17.74 4.55
N SER A 133 -6.16 -18.34 3.56
CA SER A 133 -6.72 -19.44 2.76
C SER A 133 -6.83 -20.75 3.56
N LEU A 134 -5.87 -21.02 4.46
CA LEU A 134 -5.84 -22.17 5.35
C LEU A 134 -6.86 -22.03 6.50
N ILE A 135 -6.99 -20.84 7.11
CA ILE A 135 -7.99 -20.56 8.14
C ILE A 135 -9.40 -20.66 7.55
N LYS A 136 -9.62 -20.22 6.31
CA LYS A 136 -10.91 -20.47 5.64
C LYS A 136 -11.18 -21.95 5.50
N PHE A 137 -10.17 -22.80 5.25
CA PHE A 137 -10.33 -24.25 5.21
C PHE A 137 -10.69 -24.84 6.59
N ILE A 138 -10.05 -24.36 7.67
CA ILE A 138 -10.34 -24.79 9.06
C ILE A 138 -11.72 -24.29 9.53
N MET A 139 -12.05 -23.02 9.27
CA MET A 139 -13.36 -22.43 9.54
C MET A 139 -14.45 -23.14 8.73
N TYR A 140 -14.16 -23.58 7.50
CA TYR A 140 -15.09 -24.38 6.71
C TYR A 140 -15.38 -25.72 7.38
N HIS A 141 -14.35 -26.39 7.89
CA HIS A 141 -14.48 -27.66 8.59
C HIS A 141 -15.28 -27.52 9.90
N ALA A 142 -15.10 -26.41 10.61
CA ALA A 142 -15.87 -26.07 11.81
C ALA A 142 -17.32 -25.66 11.47
N GLN A 143 -17.55 -24.91 10.38
CA GLN A 143 -18.87 -24.48 9.92
C GLN A 143 -19.71 -25.63 9.32
N THR A 144 -19.07 -26.70 8.82
CA THR A 144 -19.77 -27.94 8.42
C THR A 144 -20.24 -28.78 9.61
N ILE A 145 -19.69 -28.56 10.81
CA ILE A 145 -20.04 -29.31 12.03
C ILE A 145 -21.15 -28.59 12.83
N ASN A 146 -21.13 -27.25 12.89
CA ASN A 146 -21.98 -26.49 13.83
C ASN A 146 -23.10 -25.70 13.12
N GLY A 147 -23.97 -26.40 12.39
CA GLY A 147 -24.95 -25.81 11.47
C GLY A 147 -25.59 -24.47 11.89
N ASN A 148 -25.80 -23.61 10.89
CA ASN A 148 -26.66 -22.43 10.86
C ASN A 148 -26.09 -21.07 11.32
N ARG A 149 -25.74 -20.23 10.32
CA ARG A 149 -26.13 -18.81 10.09
C ARG A 149 -25.02 -18.15 9.28
N TYR A 150 -25.26 -18.07 7.98
CA TYR A 150 -24.33 -17.52 7.02
C TYR A 150 -24.12 -16.03 7.30
N ALA A 151 -22.86 -15.62 7.53
CA ALA A 151 -22.39 -14.39 6.92
C ALA A 151 -22.44 -14.63 5.40
N GLU A 152 -23.59 -14.34 4.79
CA GLU A 152 -23.81 -14.46 3.36
C GLU A 152 -23.02 -13.33 2.68
N MET A 153 -21.72 -13.57 2.46
CA MET A 153 -20.88 -12.65 1.71
C MET A 153 -21.40 -12.62 0.27
N ARG A 154 -21.97 -11.49 -0.14
CA ARG A 154 -22.56 -11.31 -1.46
C ARG A 154 -21.49 -11.57 -2.51
N THR A 155 -21.77 -12.46 -3.45
CA THR A 155 -20.82 -12.85 -4.50
C THR A 155 -20.48 -11.71 -5.47
N THR A 156 -21.16 -10.57 -5.35
CA THR A 156 -20.95 -9.33 -6.11
C THR A 156 -19.92 -8.40 -5.49
N ASP A 157 -19.54 -8.59 -4.22
CA ASP A 157 -18.72 -7.63 -3.47
C ASP A 157 -17.21 -7.91 -3.60
N TYR A 158 -16.81 -8.66 -4.63
CA TYR A 158 -15.42 -9.04 -4.88
C TYR A 158 -14.54 -7.82 -5.14
N LEU A 159 -15.14 -6.76 -5.67
CA LEU A 159 -14.49 -5.51 -6.04
C LEU A 159 -14.17 -4.69 -4.79
N LEU A 160 -15.13 -4.57 -3.86
CA LEU A 160 -14.91 -4.01 -2.53
C LEU A 160 -13.85 -4.81 -1.76
N ALA A 161 -13.94 -6.13 -1.77
CA ALA A 161 -12.96 -6.99 -1.09
C ALA A 161 -11.53 -6.81 -1.64
N ALA A 162 -11.37 -6.73 -2.97
CA ALA A 162 -10.09 -6.46 -3.60
C ALA A 162 -9.55 -5.06 -3.25
N LEU A 163 -10.43 -4.05 -3.21
CA LEU A 163 -10.08 -2.68 -2.87
C LEU A 163 -9.63 -2.54 -1.40
N ILE A 164 -10.33 -3.19 -0.46
CA ILE A 164 -9.92 -3.24 0.95
C ILE A 164 -8.52 -3.83 1.09
N LEU A 165 -8.29 -5.02 0.49
CA LEU A 165 -6.98 -5.67 0.53
C LEU A 165 -5.86 -4.79 -0.06
N PHE A 166 -6.18 -4.04 -1.12
CA PHE A 166 -5.25 -3.13 -1.76
C PHE A 166 -4.93 -1.90 -0.91
N VAL A 167 -5.95 -1.27 -0.32
CA VAL A 167 -5.75 -0.13 0.60
C VAL A 167 -4.98 -0.57 1.84
N ASP A 168 -5.32 -1.72 2.43
CA ASP A 168 -4.60 -2.29 3.58
C ASP A 168 -3.13 -2.56 3.24
N PHE A 169 -2.86 -3.12 2.06
CA PHE A 169 -1.49 -3.30 1.55
C PHE A 169 -0.74 -1.97 1.45
N LEU A 170 -1.37 -0.92 0.91
CA LEU A 170 -0.74 0.40 0.77
C LEU A 170 -0.50 1.08 2.11
N VAL A 171 -1.43 0.98 3.06
CA VAL A 171 -1.25 1.49 4.43
C VAL A 171 -0.09 0.76 5.11
N LEU A 172 -0.04 -0.57 5.00
CA LEU A 172 1.06 -1.36 5.56
C LEU A 172 2.39 -0.99 4.89
N TYR A 173 2.40 -0.81 3.57
CA TYR A 173 3.57 -0.30 2.84
C TYR A 173 4.04 1.06 3.36
N MET A 174 3.13 2.04 3.52
CA MET A 174 3.47 3.35 4.05
C MET A 174 4.09 3.29 5.45
N VAL A 175 3.48 2.52 6.35
CA VAL A 175 3.95 2.38 7.73
C VAL A 175 5.33 1.71 7.76
N ILE A 176 5.53 0.63 7.00
CA ILE A 176 6.82 -0.06 6.93
C ILE A 176 7.88 0.84 6.30
N THR A 177 7.58 1.57 5.23
CA THR A 177 8.52 2.52 4.62
C THR A 177 8.92 3.60 5.62
N HIS A 178 7.98 4.13 6.41
CA HIS A 178 8.29 5.10 7.46
C HIS A 178 9.19 4.52 8.55
N VAL A 179 8.87 3.32 9.06
CA VAL A 179 9.67 2.64 10.09
C VAL A 179 11.08 2.33 9.57
N MET A 180 11.19 1.83 8.34
CA MET A 180 12.49 1.54 7.71
C MET A 180 13.30 2.80 7.45
N LEU A 181 12.66 3.93 7.12
CA LEU A 181 13.34 5.21 6.95
C LEU A 181 13.92 5.72 8.28
N ILE A 182 13.16 5.62 9.37
CA ILE A 182 13.66 5.97 10.73
C ILE A 182 14.82 5.05 11.13
N ALA A 183 14.69 3.74 10.89
CA ALA A 183 15.74 2.77 11.19
C ALA A 183 17.02 3.05 10.38
N TRP A 184 16.86 3.42 9.10
CA TRP A 184 17.98 3.76 8.22
C TRP A 184 18.73 5.00 8.72
N GLU A 185 18.03 6.07 9.08
CA GLU A 185 18.63 7.29 9.63
C GLU A 185 19.42 6.99 10.93
N GLY A 186 18.95 6.07 11.76
CA GLY A 186 19.65 5.63 12.96
C GLY A 186 20.94 4.85 12.70
N ILE A 187 21.04 4.12 11.58
CA ILE A 187 22.18 3.23 11.27
C ILE A 187 23.27 3.96 10.50
N THR A 188 22.91 4.72 9.46
CA THR A 188 23.93 5.24 8.52
C THR A 188 24.50 6.61 8.91
N LYS A 189 23.87 7.35 9.84
CA LYS A 189 24.21 8.75 10.22
C LYS A 189 24.34 9.73 9.04
N SER A 190 24.09 9.28 7.81
CA SER A 190 24.09 10.05 6.58
C SER A 190 22.65 10.20 6.12
N PRO A 191 22.17 11.44 5.87
CA PRO A 191 20.84 11.65 5.35
C PRO A 191 20.75 11.00 3.97
N CYS A 192 19.72 10.17 3.81
CA CYS A 192 19.38 9.57 2.54
C CYS A 192 19.23 10.68 1.48
N THR A 193 20.06 10.69 0.43
CA THR A 193 20.01 11.72 -0.62
C THR A 193 18.64 11.67 -1.29
N ARG A 194 17.78 12.59 -0.87
CA ARG A 194 16.35 12.61 -1.21
C ARG A 194 16.20 13.04 -2.66
N THR A 195 15.66 12.17 -3.52
CA THR A 195 15.59 12.32 -5.00
C THR A 195 14.81 13.54 -5.53
N GLY A 196 14.43 14.51 -4.69
CA GLY A 196 13.71 15.72 -5.07
C GLY A 196 14.15 17.01 -4.37
N ARG A 197 15.15 16.99 -3.48
CA ARG A 197 15.71 18.24 -2.92
C ARG A 197 16.94 18.62 -3.74
N LYS A 198 16.80 19.61 -4.63
CA LYS A 198 17.97 20.37 -5.09
C LYS A 198 18.50 21.13 -3.89
N ASP A 199 19.43 20.52 -3.17
CA ASP A 199 20.29 21.30 -2.30
C ASP A 199 21.01 22.31 -3.20
N GLY A 200 20.82 23.60 -2.91
CA GLY A 200 21.56 24.67 -3.54
C GLY A 200 23.07 24.45 -3.38
N PRO A 201 23.90 25.15 -4.17
CA PRO A 201 25.33 24.87 -4.20
C PRO A 201 25.92 25.02 -2.80
N VAL A 202 26.54 23.94 -2.34
CA VAL A 202 27.43 23.88 -1.20
C VAL A 202 28.40 25.05 -1.29
N SER A 203 28.23 26.04 -0.42
CA SER A 203 29.23 27.10 -0.24
C SER A 203 30.51 26.46 0.27
N ASN A 204 31.58 26.67 -0.49
CA ASN A 204 32.95 26.19 -0.30
C ASN A 204 33.44 26.13 1.16
N PRO A 205 34.34 25.19 1.51
CA PRO A 205 35.09 25.27 2.76
C PRO A 205 36.07 26.44 2.69
N THR A 206 35.86 27.43 3.54
CA THR A 206 36.84 28.49 3.83
C THR A 206 38.14 27.85 4.33
N PRO A 207 39.31 28.23 3.81
CA PRO A 207 40.58 27.78 4.36
C PRO A 207 40.75 28.41 5.74
N SER A 208 41.01 27.56 6.73
CA SER A 208 41.44 27.95 8.07
C SER A 208 42.65 28.87 7.97
N VAL A 209 42.43 30.16 8.25
CA VAL A 209 43.47 31.13 8.58
C VAL A 209 44.14 30.63 9.85
N VAL A 210 45.35 30.12 9.71
CA VAL A 210 46.27 29.86 10.82
C VAL A 210 46.70 31.24 11.34
N VAL A 211 46.01 31.70 12.38
CA VAL A 211 46.49 32.77 13.24
C VAL A 211 47.54 32.13 14.14
N SER A 212 48.82 32.29 13.78
CA SER A 212 49.92 32.06 14.70
C SER A 212 50.09 33.30 15.55
N THR A 213 49.65 33.18 16.80
CA THR A 213 49.84 34.10 17.92
C THR A 213 51.31 34.49 18.05
N GLU A 214 51.57 35.80 18.13
CA GLU A 214 52.81 36.38 18.63
C GLU A 214 53.09 35.83 20.03
N ALA A 215 54.25 35.19 20.20
CA ALA A 215 54.82 34.90 21.50
C ALA A 215 55.73 36.06 21.86
N GLU A 216 55.19 36.92 22.71
CA GLU A 216 55.88 37.84 23.60
C GLU A 216 56.67 36.99 24.60
N ASP A 217 58.00 37.07 24.60
CA ASP A 217 58.82 36.68 25.74
C ASP A 217 60.02 37.63 25.82
N ASP A 218 60.01 38.39 26.91
CA ASP A 218 61.05 39.27 27.40
C ASP A 218 62.27 38.48 27.91
N ASP A 219 63.34 39.24 28.14
CA ASP A 219 64.44 39.04 29.09
C ASP A 219 65.84 38.57 28.62
N TYR A 220 66.79 39.47 28.91
CA TYR A 220 68.27 39.47 28.96
C TYR A 220 69.12 39.63 27.68
#